data_AF-A0A4Z1J3G1-F1
#
_entry.id   AF-A0A4Z1J3G1-F1
#
_cell.length_a   1.000
_cell.length_b   1.000
_cell.length_c   1.000
_cell.angle_alpha   90.00
_cell.angle_beta   90.00
_cell.angle_gamma   90.00
#
_symmetry.space_group_name_H-M   'P 1'
#
loop_
_entity.id
_entity.type
_entity.pdbx_description
1 polymer ?
#
loop_
_entity_poly.entity_id
_entity_poly.type
_entity_poly.pdbx_seq_one_letter_code
_entity_poly.pdbx_strand_id
1 'polypeptide(L)' 'MRVLLTLSSFIAAVLATARTTPPSGAITAGSGGTYSTFQKAVNALSKTTTSAQVIFLYSGTYSEQVTIPALKGKLTVYG' A
#
# COMPACT_ATOMS: atom_id res chain seq x y z
N MET A 1 34.84 20.12 38.96
CA MET A 1 33.59 19.77 38.24
C MET A 1 33.66 20.30 36.81
N ARG A 2 34.02 19.48 35.83
CA ARG A 2 33.76 19.77 34.40
C ARG A 2 33.46 18.45 33.70
N VAL A 3 32.18 18.30 33.39
CA VAL A 3 31.53 17.16 32.75
C VAL A 3 31.79 17.24 31.25
N LEU A 4 32.24 16.17 30.61
CA LEU A 4 32.21 16.06 29.16
C LEU A 4 31.76 14.64 28.77
N LEU A 5 30.45 14.43 28.85
CA LEU A 5 29.76 13.25 28.31
C LEU A 5 29.52 13.51 26.82
N THR A 6 30.31 12.88 25.95
CA THR A 6 30.05 12.86 24.50
C THR A 6 29.08 11.72 24.18
N LEU A 7 27.80 12.05 23.97
CA LEU A 7 26.79 11.10 23.48
C LEU A 7 26.93 10.96 21.96
N SER A 8 27.44 9.82 21.50
CA SER A 8 27.47 9.49 20.08
C SER A 8 26.11 8.92 19.67
N SER A 9 25.28 9.71 18.98
CA SER A 9 23.98 9.29 18.49
C SER A 9 24.12 8.39 17.24
N PHE A 10 23.64 7.15 17.33
CA PHE A 10 23.52 6.23 16.19
C PHE A 10 22.21 6.56 15.44
N ILE A 11 22.29 7.22 14.28
CA ILE A 11 21.13 7.36 13.39
C ILE A 11 21.03 6.09 12.56
N ALA A 12 20.11 5.19 12.92
CA ALA A 12 19.74 4.07 12.07
C ALA A 12 18.79 4.58 10.97
N ALA A 13 19.30 4.72 9.74
CA ALA A 13 18.46 4.96 8.58
C ALA A 13 17.75 3.65 8.20
N VAL A 14 16.44 3.57 8.49
CA VAL A 14 15.60 2.50 7.93
C VAL A 14 15.38 2.80 6.45
N LEU A 15 15.96 1.96 5.59
CA LEU A 15 15.66 1.94 4.16
C LEU A 15 14.27 1.31 3.98
N ALA A 16 13.21 2.12 4.03
CA ALA A 16 11.90 1.70 3.54
C ALA A 16 12.00 1.57 2.02
N THR A 17 12.03 0.33 1.50
CA THR A 17 11.99 0.13 0.06
C THR A 17 10.58 0.49 -0.42
N ALA A 18 10.44 1.65 -1.05
CA ALA A 18 9.18 2.05 -1.65
C ALA A 18 8.90 1.10 -2.83
N ARG A 19 7.77 0.40 -2.79
CA ARG A 19 7.32 -0.34 -3.97
C ARG A 19 6.71 0.65 -4.95
N THR A 20 7.46 0.97 -5.98
CA THR A 20 7.03 1.89 -7.04
C THR A 20 6.33 1.19 -8.20
N THR A 21 6.31 -0.14 -8.20
CA THR A 21 5.70 -0.96 -9.25
C THR A 21 4.76 -2.04 -8.70
N PRO A 22 3.66 -2.33 -9.42
CA PRO A 22 2.70 -3.34 -9.02
C PRO A 22 3.29 -4.76 -9.18
N PRO A 23 3.01 -5.69 -8.26
CA PRO A 23 3.30 -7.10 -8.49
C PRO A 23 2.40 -7.67 -9.60
N SER A 24 2.84 -8.77 -10.22
CA SER A 24 2.07 -9.42 -11.30
C SER A 24 0.66 -9.79 -10.84
N GLY A 25 -0.34 -9.47 -11.67
CA GLY A 25 -1.75 -9.73 -11.39
C GLY A 25 -2.41 -8.80 -10.38
N ALA A 26 -1.72 -7.75 -9.91
CA ALA A 26 -2.34 -6.75 -9.05
C ALA A 26 -3.33 -5.88 -9.83
N ILE A 27 -4.46 -5.58 -9.18
CA ILE A 27 -5.37 -4.54 -9.61
C ILE A 27 -4.72 -3.19 -9.27
N THR A 28 -4.58 -2.30 -10.23
CA THR A 28 -3.90 -1.01 -10.01
C THR A 28 -4.89 0.15 -9.94
N ALA A 29 -4.66 1.09 -9.02
CA ALA A 29 -5.46 2.30 -8.89
C ALA A 29 -4.58 3.56 -8.73
N GLY A 30 -5.08 4.72 -9.18
CA GLY A 30 -4.38 5.99 -9.15
C GLY A 30 -3.93 6.48 -10.53
N SER A 31 -3.15 7.56 -10.54
CA SER A 31 -2.57 8.09 -11.78
C SER A 31 -1.63 7.05 -12.40
N GLY A 32 -1.95 6.58 -13.60
CA GLY A 32 -1.21 5.51 -14.28
C GLY A 32 -1.68 4.08 -13.95
N GLY A 33 -2.70 3.92 -13.11
CA GLY A 33 -3.34 2.62 -12.84
C GLY A 33 -4.50 2.30 -13.79
N THR A 34 -4.98 1.06 -13.72
CA THR A 34 -6.18 0.57 -14.43
C THR A 34 -7.44 1.31 -13.97
N TYR A 35 -7.51 1.67 -12.68
CA TYR A 35 -8.62 2.38 -12.10
C TYR A 35 -8.21 3.76 -11.57
N SER A 36 -9.10 4.74 -11.71
CA SER A 36 -8.82 6.11 -11.26
C SER A 36 -8.98 6.32 -9.75
N THR A 37 -9.71 5.45 -9.06
CA THR A 37 -10.03 5.57 -7.62
C THR A 37 -9.83 4.24 -6.90
N PHE A 38 -9.64 4.28 -5.58
CA PHE A 38 -9.47 3.08 -4.79
C PHE A 38 -10.78 2.27 -4.72
N GLN A 39 -11.95 2.90 -4.58
CA GLN A 39 -13.21 2.15 -4.56
C GLN A 39 -13.47 1.39 -5.88
N LYS A 40 -13.06 1.93 -7.03
CA LYS A 40 -13.18 1.22 -8.31
C LYS A 40 -12.31 -0.03 -8.37
N ALA A 41 -11.07 0.04 -7.86
CA ALA A 41 -10.21 -1.12 -7.72
C ALA A 41 -10.81 -2.18 -6.77
N VAL A 42 -11.40 -1.76 -5.65
CA VAL A 42 -12.09 -2.66 -4.72
C VAL A 42 -13.29 -3.34 -5.39
N ASN A 43 -14.06 -2.60 -6.20
CA ASN A 43 -15.21 -3.15 -6.92
C ASN A 43 -14.83 -4.20 -7.96
N ALA A 44 -13.58 -4.17 -8.45
CA ALA A 44 -13.05 -5.16 -9.39
C ALA A 44 -12.60 -6.47 -8.73
N LEU A 45 -12.53 -6.53 -7.40
CA LEU A 45 -12.18 -7.75 -6.68
C LEU A 45 -13.25 -8.84 -6.86
N SER A 46 -12.79 -10.08 -7.01
CA SER A 46 -13.66 -11.24 -6.91
C SER A 46 -14.05 -11.47 -5.45
N LYS A 47 -15.36 -11.56 -5.21
CA LYS A 47 -15.93 -11.84 -3.89
C LYS A 47 -15.96 -13.33 -3.57
N THR A 48 -15.88 -14.18 -4.60
CA THR A 48 -16.08 -15.62 -4.51
C THR A 48 -14.79 -16.41 -4.48
N THR A 49 -13.69 -15.86 -5.02
CA THR A 49 -12.40 -16.55 -4.99
C THR A 49 -11.82 -16.63 -3.58
N THR A 50 -11.19 -17.75 -3.26
CA THR A 50 -10.39 -17.94 -2.04
C THR A 50 -8.92 -17.56 -2.26
N SER A 51 -8.49 -17.39 -3.50
CA SER A 51 -7.14 -16.97 -3.85
C SER A 51 -6.85 -15.56 -3.34
N ALA A 52 -5.58 -15.30 -3.01
CA ALA A 52 -5.14 -13.98 -2.61
C ALA A 52 -5.28 -12.98 -3.77
N GLN A 53 -5.78 -11.79 -3.46
CA GLN A 53 -5.92 -10.68 -4.40
C GLN A 53 -5.11 -9.49 -3.91
N VAL A 54 -4.57 -8.73 -4.85
CA VAL A 54 -3.70 -7.58 -4.55
C VAL A 54 -4.25 -6.34 -5.22
N ILE A 55 -4.34 -5.25 -4.46
CA ILE A 55 -4.50 -3.90 -4.99
C ILE A 55 -3.17 -3.15 -4.82
N PHE A 56 -2.73 -2.47 -5.87
CA PHE A 56 -1.59 -1.55 -5.85
C PHE A 56 -2.07 -0.13 -6.14
N LEU A 57 -1.86 0.78 -5.19
CA LEU A 57 -2.16 2.19 -5.32
C LEU A 57 -0.89 2.92 -5.76
N TYR A 58 -0.98 3.68 -6.86
CA TYR A 58 0.09 4.60 -7.23
C TYR A 58 0.10 5.80 -6.26
N SER A 59 1.25 6.48 -6.19
CA SER A 59 1.41 7.64 -5.33
C SER A 59 0.36 8.72 -5.64
N GLY A 60 -0.36 9.16 -4.62
CA GLY A 60 -1.38 10.20 -4.74
C GLY A 60 -2.23 10.35 -3.49
N THR A 61 -3.05 11.39 -3.45
CA THR A 61 -4.02 11.62 -2.39
C THR A 61 -5.40 11.12 -2.84
N TYR A 62 -5.99 10.21 -2.07
CA TYR A 62 -7.31 9.64 -2.35
C TYR A 62 -8.31 10.16 -1.31
N SER A 63 -9.03 11.23 -1.67
CA SER A 63 -10.08 11.81 -0.83
C SER A 63 -11.41 11.09 -1.05
N GLU A 64 -11.51 9.84 -0.61
CA GLU A 64 -12.70 8.99 -0.76
C GLU A 64 -12.91 8.08 0.46
N GLN A 65 -14.16 7.69 0.71
CA GLN A 65 -14.47 6.60 1.64
C GLN A 65 -14.45 5.28 0.86
N VAL A 66 -13.75 4.29 1.39
CA VAL A 66 -13.64 2.97 0.76
C VAL A 66 -14.30 1.91 1.62
N THR A 67 -15.25 1.19 1.03
CA THR A 67 -15.91 0.03 1.64
C THR A 67 -15.41 -1.24 0.97
N ILE A 68 -14.72 -2.09 1.73
CA ILE A 68 -14.30 -3.42 1.28
C ILE A 68 -15.37 -4.42 1.72
N PRO A 69 -16.06 -5.08 0.77
CA PRO A 69 -17.06 -6.10 1.12
C PRO A 69 -16.38 -7.33 1.72
N ALA A 70 -17.15 -8.22 2.34
CA ALA A 70 -16.64 -9.52 2.76
C ALA A 70 -16.11 -10.30 1.54
N LEU A 71 -14.84 -10.71 1.60
CA LEU A 71 -14.18 -11.51 0.58
C LEU A 71 -13.96 -12.92 1.11
N LYS A 72 -14.06 -13.92 0.22
CA LYS A 72 -13.70 -15.31 0.56
C LYS A 72 -12.19 -15.54 0.65
N GLY A 73 -11.40 -14.74 -0.06
CA GLY A 73 -9.94 -14.80 -0.10
C GLY A 73 -9.27 -13.65 0.65
N LYS A 74 -7.93 -13.73 0.76
CA LYS A 74 -7.11 -12.66 1.36
C LYS A 74 -6.99 -11.47 0.42
N LEU A 75 -7.05 -10.26 0.97
CA LEU A 75 -6.74 -9.02 0.25
C LEU A 75 -5.44 -8.43 0.80
N THR A 76 -4.54 -8.02 -0.08
CA THR A 76 -3.38 -7.19 0.26
C THR A 76 -3.46 -5.89 -0.50
N VAL A 77 -3.17 -4.76 0.17
CA VAL A 77 -3.13 -3.43 -0.44
C VAL A 77 -1.72 -2.87 -0.29
N TYR A 78 -1.15 -2.39 -1.39
CA TYR A 78 0.13 -1.69 -1.44
C TYR A 78 -0.08 -0.24 -1.90
N GLY A 79 0.77 0.68 -1.44
CA GLY A 79 0.79 2.09 -1.81
C GLY A 79 2.20 2.65 -1.72
#